data_AF-U2D9S4-F1
#
_entry.id   AF-U2D9S4-F1
#
_cell.length_a   1.000
_cell.length_b   1.000
_cell.length_c   1.000
_cell.angle_alpha   90.00
_cell.angle_beta   90.00
_cell.angle_gamma   90.00
#
_symmetry.space_group_name_H-M   'P 1'
#
loop_
_entity.id
_entity.type
_entity.pdbx_description
1 polymer ?
#
loop_
_entity_poly.entity_id
_entity_poly.type
_entity_poly.pdbx_seq_one_letter_code
_entity_poly.pdbx_strand_id
1 'polypeptide(L)' 'MTSNRVYRKSLGYERAVQILKEEKGRQFNSELVELFIDVFKNSGEQLLEIG' A
#
# COMPACT_ATOMS: atom_id res chain seq x y z
N MET A 1 0.06 -7.80 -4.55
CA MET A 1 0.94 -6.93 -5.36
C MET A 1 2.39 -7.01 -4.92
N THR A 2 2.63 -7.07 -3.62
CA THR A 2 3.94 -7.00 -2.96
C THR A 2 4.59 -8.36 -2.66
N SER A 3 4.00 -9.47 -3.12
CA SER A 3 4.58 -10.82 -3.00
C SER A 3 5.01 -11.32 -4.37
N ASN A 4 6.07 -12.13 -4.41
CA ASN A 4 6.48 -12.80 -5.63
C ASN A 4 5.39 -13.76 -6.11
N ARG A 5 5.20 -13.81 -7.42
CA ARG A 5 4.34 -14.77 -8.12
C ARG A 5 5.22 -15.53 -9.11
N VAL A 6 4.83 -16.77 -9.44
CA VAL A 6 5.60 -17.64 -10.37
C VAL A 6 5.99 -16.94 -11.67
N TYR A 7 5.14 -16.04 -12.17
CA TYR A 7 5.32 -15.31 -13.43
C TYR A 7 5.63 -13.82 -13.26
N ARG A 8 5.75 -13.30 -12.04
CA ARG A 8 5.98 -11.86 -11.80
C ARG A 8 6.63 -11.60 -10.44
N LYS A 9 7.71 -10.82 -10.42
CA LYS A 9 8.32 -10.32 -9.17
C LYS A 9 7.36 -9.42 -8.40
N SER A 10 7.53 -9.37 -7.08
CA SER A 10 6.82 -8.43 -6.21
C SER A 10 7.02 -6.99 -6.66
N LEU A 11 5.98 -6.17 -6.51
CA LEU A 11 6.12 -4.73 -6.64
C LEU A 11 6.79 -4.14 -5.40
N GLY A 12 7.63 -3.13 -5.61
CA GLY A 12 8.14 -2.28 -4.53
C GLY A 12 7.03 -1.44 -3.91
N TYR A 13 7.27 -0.99 -2.67
CA TYR A 13 6.32 -0.19 -1.89
C TYR A 13 5.77 1.01 -2.65
N GLU A 14 6.65 1.85 -3.20
CA GLU A 14 6.25 3.07 -3.92
C GLU A 14 5.32 2.77 -5.09
N ARG A 15 5.65 1.75 -5.90
CA ARG A 15 4.83 1.38 -7.05
C ARG A 15 3.49 0.80 -6.63
N ALA A 16 3.46 0.01 -5.56
CA ALA A 16 2.20 -0.51 -5.01
C ALA A 16 1.28 0.62 -4.52
N VAL A 17 1.83 1.62 -3.82
CA VAL A 17 1.06 2.80 -3.37
C VAL A 17 0.59 3.64 -4.55
N GLN A 18 1.42 3.85 -5.57
CA GLN A 18 1.01 4.55 -6.79
C GLN A 18 -0.18 3.89 -7.46
N ILE A 19 -0.17 2.56 -7.63
CA ILE A 19 -1.29 1.83 -8.22
C ILE A 19 -2.58 2.01 -7.41
N LEU A 20 -2.50 1.96 -6.08
CA LEU A 20 -3.67 2.20 -5.23
C LEU A 20 -4.25 3.61 -5.44
N LYS A 21 -3.40 4.62 -5.63
CA LYS A 21 -3.82 6.00 -5.93
C LYS A 21 -4.38 6.16 -7.34
N GLU A 22 -3.73 5.57 -8.34
CA GLU A 22 -4.14 5.58 -9.76
C GLU A 22 -5.53 4.94 -9.94
N GLU A 23 -5.80 3.87 -9.20
CA GLU A 23 -7.03 3.08 -9.29
C GLU A 23 -8.11 3.48 -8.27
N LYS A 24 -7.87 4.55 -7.49
CA LYS A 24 -8.78 5.08 -6.48
C LYS A 24 -10.09 5.53 -7.11
N GLY A 25 -11.22 5.03 -6.60
CA GLY A 25 -12.55 5.34 -7.12
C GLY A 25 -12.91 4.59 -8.41
N ARG A 26 -11.98 3.80 -8.98
CA ARG A 26 -12.22 2.94 -10.15
C ARG A 26 -12.28 1.47 -9.76
N GLN A 27 -11.14 0.92 -9.35
CA GLN A 27 -11.04 -0.47 -8.90
C GLN A 27 -11.25 -0.59 -7.39
N PHE A 28 -10.86 0.44 -6.65
CA PHE A 28 -10.91 0.46 -5.19
C PHE A 28 -11.82 1.58 -4.70
N ASN A 29 -12.49 1.35 -3.57
CA ASN A 29 -13.22 2.41 -2.89
C ASN A 29 -12.24 3.50 -2.42
N SER A 30 -12.60 4.77 -2.66
CA SER A 30 -11.71 5.90 -2.40
C SER A 30 -11.35 6.08 -0.92
N GLU A 31 -12.34 5.98 -0.04
CA GLU A 31 -12.14 6.16 1.41
C GLU A 31 -11.26 5.05 1.99
N LEU A 32 -11.44 3.81 1.51
CA LEU A 32 -10.61 2.69 1.95
C LEU A 32 -9.16 2.81 1.48
N VAL A 33 -8.92 3.34 0.28
CA VAL A 33 -7.54 3.60 -0.19
C VAL A 33 -6.87 4.66 0.68
N GLU A 34 -7.59 5.73 1.02
CA GLU A 34 -7.08 6.80 1.87
C GLU A 34 -6.78 6.29 3.28
N LEU A 35 -7.72 5.59 3.91
CA LEU A 35 -7.54 4.97 5.22
C LEU A 35 -6.37 3.97 5.20
N PHE A 36 -6.28 3.13 4.19
CA PHE A 36 -5.21 2.13 4.09
C PHE A 36 -3.83 2.80 4.01
N ILE A 37 -3.69 3.84 3.18
CA ILE A 37 -2.41 4.56 3.05
C ILE A 37 -2.07 5.30 4.34
N ASP A 38 -3.05 5.89 5.00
CA ASP A 38 -2.85 6.59 6.28
C ASP A 38 -2.39 5.62 7.38
N VAL A 39 -3.15 4.54 7.60
CA VAL A 39 -2.79 3.49 8.56
C VAL A 39 -1.41 2.93 8.24
N PHE A 40 -1.11 2.62 6.97
CA PHE A 40 0.16 2.02 6.61
C PHE A 40 1.36 2.95 6.87
N LYS A 41 1.21 4.27 6.69
CA LYS A 41 2.25 5.25 7.04
C LYS A 41 2.46 5.33 8.55
N ASN A 42 1.36 5.43 9.31
CA ASN A 42 1.41 5.60 10.77
C ASN A 42 1.81 4.30 11.49
N SER A 43 1.52 3.13 10.89
CA SER A 43 1.97 1.82 11.38
C SER A 43 3.49 1.66 11.28
N GLY A 44 4.14 2.34 10.33
CA GLY A 44 5.59 2.39 10.21
C GLY A 44 6.26 3.20 11.34
N GLU A 45 5.58 4.22 11.85
CA GLU A 45 6.05 5.03 12.98
C GLU A 45 5.88 4.29 14.32
N GLN A 46 4.79 3.56 14.50
CA GLN A 46 4.50 2.82 15.73
C GLN A 46 5.42 1.60 15.96
N LEU A 47 6.11 1.10 14.92
CA LEU A 47 7.13 0.06 15.03
C LEU A 47 8.51 0.60 15.45
N LEU A 48 8.77 1.91 15.35
CA LEU A 48 10.04 2.55 15.73
C LEU A 48 10.08 2.99 17.20
N GLU A 49 8.94 3.14 17.86
CA GLU A 49 8.86 3.52 19.29
C GLU A 49 9.04 2.34 20.27
N ILE A 50 9.13 1.12 19.75
CA ILE A 50 9.34 -0.13 20.52
C ILE A 50 10.71 -0.78 20.25
N GLY A 51 11.62 -0.06 19.58
CA GLY A 51 12.99 -0.49 19.29
C GLY A 51 14.03 0.07 20.25
#